data_AF-A0A8X7XU04-F1
#
_entry.id   AF-A0A8X7XU04-F1
#
_cell.length_a   1.000
_cell.length_b   1.000
_cell.length_c   1.000
_cell.angle_alpha   90.00
_cell.angle_beta   90.00
_cell.angle_gamma   90.00
#
_symmetry.space_group_name_H-M   'P 1'
#
loop_
_entity.id
_entity.type
_entity.pdbx_description
1 polymer ?
#
loop_
_entity_poly.entity_id
_entity_poly.type
_entity_poly.pdbx_seq_one_letter_code
_entity_poly.pdbx_strand_id
1 'polypeptide(L)'
;MFVRLESEFIEKIIGDVLKKLHAMSSSHTMTGLFGIDVRVRKVESLLNMESPDVLIIGIWGMGGIGKTTIAEVVCSKVRSRFERIFVENFRQQYDLRRSFLSWLLGQETLNNMGSLSFRDSFVRDRLRRIKVFIVLDDVDDLMRFEEWKDLLDGRNSSFGPGSKVLITSRDKQVLSNVVDETYEVEGLNDEEALQLFSSKALKNCIPTIHQMHLIEQIGTQKIKGISLDTSKLSRHIHLKSDAFAMMDGLRFLDFSCQEDKMHLPPTGLEYLPNKLIYLKLHGFPSKSLPPFFNAEHLVELDLCGSKLVKLWTGVKDVGNLREIDLSNCPYLTKLPDLSMANSGN
;
A
#
# COMPACT_ATOMS: atom_id res chain seq x y z
N MET A 1 45.34 18.31 12.41
CA MET A 1 44.03 18.94 12.12
C MET A 1 43.64 18.88 10.63
N PHE A 2 44.35 18.11 9.77
CA PHE A 2 44.07 18.07 8.33
C PHE A 2 43.24 16.84 7.86
N VAL A 3 43.29 15.71 8.58
CA VAL A 3 42.62 14.45 8.16
C VAL A 3 41.09 14.48 8.33
N ARG A 4 40.56 15.34 9.20
CA ARG A 4 39.12 15.40 9.54
C ARG A 4 38.27 16.11 8.48
N LEU A 5 38.87 16.98 7.66
CA LEU A 5 38.19 17.75 6.60
C LEU A 5 37.99 16.91 5.32
N GLU A 6 38.91 15.98 5.04
CA GLU A 6 38.78 15.09 3.88
C GLU A 6 37.63 14.09 4.07
N SER A 7 37.40 13.57 5.28
CA SER A 7 36.30 12.64 5.53
C SER A 7 34.92 13.30 5.36
N GLU A 8 34.73 14.54 5.84
CA GLU A 8 33.47 15.27 5.68
C GLU A 8 33.19 15.61 4.20
N PHE A 9 34.22 15.96 3.44
CA PHE A 9 34.09 16.24 2.01
C PHE A 9 33.78 14.98 1.21
N ILE A 10 34.43 13.85 1.54
CA ILE A 10 34.17 12.54 0.94
C ILE A 10 32.75 12.06 1.28
N GLU A 11 32.28 12.21 2.52
CA GLU A 11 30.91 11.85 2.90
C GLU A 11 29.86 12.68 2.14
N LYS A 12 30.11 13.98 1.92
CA LYS A 12 29.23 14.84 1.13
C LYS A 12 29.17 14.40 -0.34
N ILE A 13 30.32 14.08 -0.95
CA ILE A 13 30.39 13.56 -2.32
C ILE A 13 29.67 12.21 -2.42
N ILE A 14 29.93 11.29 -1.48
CA ILE A 14 29.28 9.98 -1.44
C ILE A 14 27.77 10.15 -1.31
N GLY A 15 27.29 11.05 -0.45
CA GLY A 15 25.87 11.35 -0.28
C GLY A 15 25.21 11.93 -1.55
N ASP A 16 25.89 12.84 -2.25
CA ASP A 16 25.39 13.42 -3.50
C ASP A 16 25.42 12.42 -4.66
N VAL A 17 26.44 11.57 -4.73
CA VAL A 17 26.55 10.47 -5.70
C VAL A 17 25.50 9.41 -5.41
N LEU A 18 25.26 9.03 -4.15
CA LEU A 18 24.17 8.12 -3.77
C LEU A 18 22.80 8.68 -4.12
N LYS A 19 22.54 9.97 -3.84
CA LYS A 19 21.28 10.62 -4.26
C LYS A 19 21.11 10.63 -5.78
N LYS A 20 22.18 10.90 -6.54
CA LYS A 20 22.15 10.83 -8.00
C LYS A 20 21.98 9.39 -8.51
N LEU A 21 22.67 8.42 -7.93
CA LEU A 21 22.54 7.01 -8.27
C LEU A 21 21.14 6.50 -7.95
N HIS A 22 20.54 6.86 -6.81
CA HIS A 22 19.16 6.52 -6.51
C HIS A 22 18.17 7.17 -7.50
N ALA A 23 18.45 8.40 -7.95
CA ALA A 23 17.66 9.07 -8.98
C ALA A 23 17.89 8.51 -10.40
N MET A 24 18.98 7.78 -10.65
CA MET A 24 19.33 7.16 -11.95
C MET A 24 18.97 5.67 -12.00
N SER A 25 19.00 4.98 -10.86
CA SER A 25 18.68 3.56 -10.68
C SER A 25 17.17 3.29 -10.67
N SER A 26 16.33 4.32 -10.68
CA SER A 26 14.88 4.18 -10.85
C SER A 26 14.47 3.86 -12.30
N SER A 27 15.29 3.12 -13.05
CA SER A 27 14.83 2.35 -14.20
C SER A 27 14.35 0.97 -13.70
N HIS A 28 13.39 0.98 -12.78
CA HIS A 28 12.62 -0.24 -12.55
C HIS A 28 11.84 -0.49 -13.82
N THR A 29 12.15 -1.60 -14.48
CA THR A 29 11.23 -2.28 -15.38
C THR A 29 9.82 -2.17 -14.81
N MET A 30 8.93 -1.52 -15.55
CA MET A 30 7.53 -1.23 -15.20
C MET A 30 6.69 -2.52 -15.20
N THR A 31 7.22 -3.62 -14.67
CA THR A 31 6.54 -4.90 -14.55
C THR A 31 5.69 -4.87 -13.28
N GLY A 32 4.37 -4.77 -13.42
CA GLY A 32 3.42 -4.84 -12.30
C GLY A 32 2.45 -3.66 -12.13
N LEU A 33 2.41 -2.70 -13.06
CA LEU A 33 1.47 -1.57 -13.05
C LEU A 33 0.11 -1.91 -13.71
N PHE A 34 -0.41 -3.11 -13.45
CA PHE A 34 -1.68 -3.58 -14.05
C PHE A 34 -2.83 -2.61 -13.70
N GLY A 35 -3.48 -2.06 -14.74
CA GLY A 35 -4.53 -1.05 -14.66
C GLY A 35 -4.05 0.36 -14.30
N ILE A 36 -2.91 0.51 -13.63
CA ILE A 36 -2.35 1.83 -13.29
C ILE A 36 -1.88 2.57 -14.56
N ASP A 37 -1.42 1.84 -15.57
CA ASP A 37 -0.92 2.40 -16.83
C ASP A 37 -1.97 3.23 -17.60
N VAL A 38 -3.23 2.78 -17.62
CA VAL A 38 -4.34 3.52 -18.25
C VAL A 38 -4.58 4.83 -17.49
N ARG A 39 -4.54 4.78 -16.16
CA ARG A 39 -4.76 5.94 -15.28
C ARG A 39 -3.61 6.94 -15.40
N VAL A 40 -2.37 6.45 -15.50
CA VAL A 40 -1.18 7.27 -15.77
C VAL A 40 -1.30 7.96 -17.13
N ARG A 41 -1.72 7.26 -18.19
CA ARG A 41 -1.92 7.85 -19.52
C ARG A 41 -2.98 8.96 -19.52
N LYS A 42 -4.07 8.80 -18.77
CA LYS A 42 -5.08 9.85 -18.58
C LYS A 42 -4.44 11.11 -17.97
N VAL A 43 -3.64 10.98 -16.91
CA VAL A 43 -2.93 12.12 -16.27
C VAL A 43 -1.87 12.73 -17.20
N GLU A 44 -1.11 11.91 -17.92
CA GLU A 44 -0.13 12.39 -18.92
C GLU A 44 -0.78 13.25 -20.00
N SER A 45 -1.97 12.85 -20.46
CA SER A 45 -2.76 13.63 -21.42
C SER A 45 -3.18 14.98 -20.86
N LEU A 46 -3.62 15.03 -19.59
CA LEU A 46 -4.03 16.27 -18.93
C LEU A 46 -2.85 17.24 -18.71
N LEU A 47 -1.67 16.70 -18.41
CA LEU A 47 -0.48 17.51 -18.20
C LEU A 47 -0.01 18.23 -19.47
N ASN A 48 -0.44 17.77 -20.66
CA ASN A 48 -0.13 18.33 -21.98
C ASN A 48 1.32 18.82 -22.06
N MET A 49 2.26 17.87 -22.06
CA MET A 49 3.69 18.13 -21.87
C MET A 49 4.34 18.96 -22.97
N GLU A 50 3.70 19.05 -24.14
CA GLU A 50 4.18 19.84 -25.28
C GLU A 50 3.73 21.32 -25.19
N SER A 51 2.76 21.64 -24.33
CA SER A 51 2.33 23.03 -24.11
C SER A 51 3.29 23.80 -23.19
N PRO A 52 3.63 25.06 -23.54
CA PRO A 52 4.39 25.97 -22.69
C PRO A 52 3.57 26.53 -21.52
N ASP A 53 2.28 26.19 -21.40
CA ASP A 53 1.43 26.68 -20.33
C ASP A 53 1.79 26.05 -18.99
N VAL A 54 1.62 26.83 -17.93
CA VAL A 54 1.73 26.35 -16.56
C VAL A 54 0.41 25.70 -16.17
N LEU A 55 0.41 24.38 -15.99
CA LEU A 55 -0.79 23.61 -15.66
C LEU A 55 -0.71 22.98 -14.26
N ILE A 56 -1.80 23.07 -13.52
CA ILE A 56 -2.01 22.46 -12.22
C ILE A 56 -3.12 21.42 -12.35
N ILE A 57 -2.77 20.16 -12.13
CA ILE A 57 -3.70 19.03 -12.23
C ILE A 57 -3.97 18.45 -10.85
N GLY A 58 -5.24 18.29 -10.50
CA GLY A 58 -5.67 17.67 -9.26
C GLY A 58 -6.10 16.21 -9.44
N ILE A 59 -5.46 15.27 -8.77
CA ILE A 59 -5.86 13.86 -8.71
C ILE A 59 -6.63 13.63 -7.40
N TRP A 60 -7.84 13.11 -7.47
CA TRP A 60 -8.64 12.81 -6.28
C TRP A 60 -9.36 11.46 -6.31
N GLY A 61 -9.85 11.03 -5.15
CA GLY A 61 -10.55 9.75 -4.99
C GLY A 61 -10.32 9.12 -3.62
N MET A 62 -10.91 7.94 -3.40
CA MET A 62 -10.90 7.24 -2.11
C MET A 62 -9.48 6.96 -1.56
N GLY A 63 -9.35 6.83 -0.24
CA GLY A 63 -8.10 6.37 0.39
C GLY A 63 -7.68 4.98 -0.12
N GLY A 64 -6.39 4.78 -0.37
CA GLY A 64 -5.86 3.49 -0.83
C GLY A 64 -6.07 3.18 -2.32
N ILE A 65 -6.78 4.03 -3.08
CA ILE A 65 -7.09 3.80 -4.51
C ILE A 65 -5.88 3.91 -5.45
N GLY A 66 -4.71 4.36 -4.96
CA GLY A 66 -3.47 4.45 -5.75
C GLY A 66 -3.13 5.85 -6.29
N LYS A 67 -3.72 6.94 -5.75
CA LYS A 67 -3.38 8.32 -6.15
C LYS A 67 -1.88 8.63 -6.09
N THR A 68 -1.26 8.37 -4.93
CA THR A 68 0.18 8.56 -4.71
C THR A 68 1.00 7.76 -5.72
N THR A 69 0.62 6.49 -5.96
CA THR A 69 1.29 5.63 -6.94
C THR A 69 1.20 6.19 -8.36
N ILE A 70 0.04 6.72 -8.78
CA ILE A 70 -0.09 7.38 -10.08
C ILE A 70 0.83 8.60 -10.17
N ALA A 71 0.84 9.45 -9.14
CA ALA A 71 1.67 10.65 -9.10
C ALA A 71 3.18 10.32 -9.16
N GLU A 72 3.62 9.31 -8.41
CA GLU A 72 4.99 8.81 -8.44
C GLU A 72 5.40 8.27 -9.82
N VAL A 73 4.55 7.47 -10.45
CA VAL A 73 4.83 6.90 -11.78
C VAL A 73 4.90 8.01 -12.83
N VAL A 74 3.97 8.95 -12.82
CA VAL A 74 3.98 10.11 -13.72
C VAL A 74 5.26 10.92 -13.51
N CYS A 75 5.58 11.26 -12.26
CA CYS A 75 6.77 12.02 -11.91
C CYS A 75 8.06 11.34 -12.41
N SER A 76 8.16 10.02 -12.25
CA SER A 76 9.31 9.24 -12.73
C SER A 76 9.43 9.31 -14.26
N LYS A 77 8.32 9.10 -14.98
CA LYS A 77 8.30 9.11 -16.45
C LYS A 77 8.67 10.46 -17.06
N VAL A 78 8.21 11.55 -16.46
CA VAL A 78 8.38 12.90 -17.03
C VAL A 78 9.63 13.60 -16.51
N ARG A 79 10.40 12.94 -15.63
CA ARG A 79 11.51 13.54 -14.89
C ARG A 79 12.53 14.26 -15.76
N SER A 80 12.88 13.69 -16.91
CA SER A 80 13.88 14.23 -17.82
C SER A 80 13.44 15.51 -18.56
N ARG A 81 12.15 15.88 -18.51
CA ARG A 81 11.58 17.05 -19.21
C ARG A 81 11.61 18.35 -18.40
N PHE A 82 12.08 18.29 -17.14
CA PHE A 82 12.07 19.41 -16.20
C PHE A 82 13.46 19.64 -15.60
N GLU A 83 13.80 20.90 -15.34
CA GLU A 83 15.11 21.25 -14.76
C GLU A 83 15.18 20.86 -13.29
N ARG A 84 14.04 20.98 -12.58
CA ARG A 84 13.95 20.64 -11.16
C ARG A 84 12.61 20.01 -10.84
N ILE A 85 12.64 19.10 -9.87
CA ILE A 85 11.45 18.39 -9.39
C ILE A 85 11.35 18.52 -7.88
N PHE A 86 10.17 18.85 -7.40
CA PHE A 86 9.81 18.88 -5.99
C PHE A 86 8.70 17.86 -5.74
N VAL A 87 8.86 17.00 -4.73
CA VAL A 87 7.85 16.02 -4.33
C VAL A 87 7.76 16.07 -2.81
N GLU A 88 6.58 16.32 -2.27
CA GLU A 88 6.35 16.35 -0.83
C GLU A 88 4.98 15.77 -0.47
N ASN A 89 4.91 15.12 0.69
CA ASN A 89 3.67 14.62 1.28
C ASN A 89 3.21 15.54 2.42
N PHE A 90 2.03 16.13 2.27
CA PHE A 90 1.47 17.13 3.19
C PHE A 90 1.12 16.58 4.56
N ARG A 91 0.78 15.29 4.65
CA ARG A 91 0.49 14.63 5.94
C ARG A 91 1.75 14.42 6.78
N GLN A 92 2.89 14.19 6.15
CA GLN A 92 4.13 13.82 6.86
C GLN A 92 5.04 15.01 7.17
N GLN A 93 5.05 16.04 6.31
CA GLN A 93 6.00 17.13 6.42
C GLN A 93 5.46 18.28 7.28
N TYR A 94 6.16 18.65 8.36
CA TYR A 94 5.73 19.71 9.28
C TYR A 94 5.92 21.12 8.70
N ASP A 95 7.06 21.38 8.05
CA ASP A 95 7.42 22.71 7.49
C ASP A 95 7.65 22.62 5.97
N LEU A 96 6.54 22.54 5.23
CA LEU A 96 6.51 22.42 3.78
C LEU A 96 7.11 23.65 3.08
N ARG A 97 6.82 24.85 3.61
CA ARG A 97 7.32 26.10 3.04
C ARG A 97 8.82 26.15 3.08
N ARG A 98 9.43 25.84 4.24
CA ARG A 98 10.88 25.81 4.38
C ARG A 98 11.50 24.71 3.52
N SER A 99 10.88 23.53 3.41
CA SER A 99 11.35 22.47 2.51
C SER A 99 11.38 22.98 1.06
N PHE A 100 10.29 23.59 0.59
CA PHE A 100 10.20 24.14 -0.75
C PHE A 100 11.22 25.26 -1.01
N LEU A 101 11.37 26.20 -0.07
CA LEU A 101 12.34 27.29 -0.22
C LEU A 101 13.78 26.78 -0.20
N SER A 102 14.09 25.82 0.68
CA SER A 102 15.40 25.16 0.71
C SER A 102 15.67 24.41 -0.60
N TRP A 103 14.66 23.75 -1.15
CA TRP A 103 14.75 23.13 -2.46
C TRP A 103 15.02 24.20 -3.52
N LEU A 104 14.20 25.24 -3.62
CA LEU A 104 14.29 26.24 -4.68
C LEU A 104 15.59 27.07 -4.63
N LEU A 105 15.99 27.53 -3.45
CA LEU A 105 17.06 28.51 -3.29
C LEU A 105 18.39 27.88 -2.83
N GLY A 106 18.34 26.71 -2.20
CA GLY A 106 19.47 26.11 -1.49
C GLY A 106 19.54 26.58 -0.03
N GLN A 107 20.05 25.71 0.85
CA GLN A 107 20.10 25.98 2.30
C GLN A 107 20.93 27.22 2.66
N GLU A 108 22.05 27.45 1.96
CA GLU A 108 22.94 28.58 2.26
C GLU A 108 22.25 29.94 2.03
N THR A 109 21.51 30.07 0.94
CA THR A 109 20.76 31.30 0.64
C THR A 109 19.65 31.54 1.65
N LEU A 110 18.95 30.48 2.06
CA LEU A 110 17.86 30.57 3.03
C LEU A 110 18.35 31.00 4.43
N ASN A 111 19.49 30.48 4.87
CA ASN A 111 20.08 30.83 6.17
C ASN A 111 20.53 32.30 6.25
N ASN A 112 20.89 32.90 5.11
CA ASN A 112 21.34 34.29 5.05
C ASN A 112 20.20 35.31 4.90
N MET A 113 19.03 34.90 4.38
CA MET A 113 17.93 35.82 4.02
C MET A 113 16.79 35.92 5.05
N GLY A 114 16.83 35.18 6.17
CA GLY A 114 15.78 35.22 7.18
C GLY A 114 14.48 34.52 6.76
N SER A 115 13.35 34.96 7.32
CA SER A 115 12.03 34.34 7.10
C SER A 115 11.44 34.74 5.72
N LEU A 116 11.73 33.94 4.69
CA LEU A 116 11.17 34.09 3.34
C LEU A 116 9.74 33.52 3.22
N SER A 117 8.92 34.17 2.39
CA SER A 117 7.55 33.82 2.05
C SER A 117 7.40 33.59 0.53
N PHE A 118 6.37 32.85 0.11
CA PHE A 118 6.04 32.68 -1.31
C PHE A 118 5.59 33.99 -2.00
N ARG A 119 5.29 35.03 -1.21
CA ARG A 119 4.96 36.36 -1.72
C ARG A 119 6.19 37.17 -2.13
N ASP A 120 7.39 36.78 -1.70
CA ASP A 120 8.60 37.52 -1.99
C ASP A 120 8.94 37.49 -3.48
N SER A 121 9.21 38.67 -4.05
CA SER A 121 9.52 38.82 -5.48
C SER A 121 10.71 37.95 -5.90
N PHE A 122 11.72 37.83 -5.05
CA PHE A 122 12.90 37.00 -5.31
C PHE A 122 12.55 35.51 -5.49
N VAL A 123 11.62 34.96 -4.68
CA VAL A 123 11.17 33.57 -4.79
C VAL A 123 10.43 33.36 -6.12
N ARG A 124 9.52 34.27 -6.46
CA ARG A 124 8.74 34.25 -7.71
C ARG A 124 9.64 34.42 -8.93
N ASP A 125 10.58 35.36 -8.89
CA ASP A 125 11.54 35.60 -9.98
C ASP A 125 12.46 34.41 -10.22
N ARG A 126 12.81 33.67 -9.15
CA ARG A 126 13.59 32.44 -9.29
C ARG A 126 12.78 31.35 -9.98
N LEU A 127 11.55 31.10 -9.53
CA LEU A 127 10.65 30.10 -10.12
C LEU A 127 10.28 30.42 -11.58
N ARG A 128 10.10 31.70 -11.93
CA ARG A 128 9.85 32.16 -13.31
C ARG A 128 10.95 31.79 -14.30
N ARG A 129 12.17 31.56 -13.82
CA ARG A 129 13.35 31.30 -14.69
C ARG A 129 13.65 29.82 -14.87
N ILE A 130 12.91 28.94 -14.21
CA ILE A 130 13.15 27.49 -14.23
C ILE A 130 11.88 26.73 -14.59
N LYS A 131 12.02 25.72 -15.43
CA LYS A 131 10.93 24.79 -15.73
C LYS A 131 10.86 23.69 -14.68
N VAL A 132 9.81 23.70 -13.86
CA VAL A 132 9.68 22.81 -12.68
C VAL A 132 8.52 21.84 -12.78
N PHE A 133 8.70 20.66 -12.18
CA PHE A 133 7.62 19.72 -11.89
C PHE A 133 7.41 19.64 -10.37
N ILE A 134 6.20 19.90 -9.90
CA ILE A 134 5.89 19.90 -8.46
C ILE A 134 4.82 18.85 -8.19
N VAL A 135 5.05 17.98 -7.23
CA VAL A 135 4.07 17.00 -6.72
C VAL A 135 3.77 17.31 -5.27
N LEU A 136 2.51 17.63 -4.98
CA LEU A 136 1.98 17.87 -3.64
C LEU A 136 1.04 16.71 -3.29
N ASP A 137 1.53 15.77 -2.49
CA ASP A 137 0.83 14.52 -2.17
C ASP A 137 0.04 14.62 -0.85
N ASP A 138 -1.13 13.99 -0.80
CA ASP A 138 -2.05 13.92 0.34
C ASP A 138 -2.45 15.31 0.93
N VAL A 139 -2.86 16.24 0.06
CA VAL A 139 -3.36 17.55 0.44
C VAL A 139 -4.82 17.45 0.91
N ASP A 140 -5.02 17.16 2.20
CA ASP A 140 -6.37 17.02 2.80
C ASP A 140 -6.68 18.11 3.85
N ASP A 141 -5.77 19.06 4.08
CA ASP A 141 -5.91 20.16 5.06
C ASP A 141 -5.89 21.52 4.35
N LEU A 142 -7.05 22.17 4.28
CA LEU A 142 -7.24 23.49 3.66
C LEU A 142 -6.39 24.58 4.31
N MET A 143 -6.23 24.56 5.64
CA MET A 143 -5.53 25.63 6.37
C MET A 143 -4.04 25.63 6.04
N ARG A 144 -3.44 24.44 5.91
CA ARG A 144 -2.02 24.30 5.55
C ARG A 144 -1.77 24.57 4.07
N PHE A 145 -2.79 24.39 3.24
CA PHE A 145 -2.73 24.61 1.81
C PHE A 145 -2.92 26.08 1.40
N GLU A 146 -3.49 26.92 2.26
CA GLU A 146 -3.74 28.35 1.96
C GLU A 146 -2.45 29.11 1.59
N GLU A 147 -1.32 28.83 2.24
CA GLU A 147 -0.04 29.45 1.85
C GLU A 147 0.39 29.05 0.44
N TRP A 148 0.14 27.80 0.04
CA TRP A 148 0.45 27.31 -1.30
C TRP A 148 -0.48 27.91 -2.35
N LYS A 149 -1.73 28.19 -1.97
CA LYS A 149 -2.72 28.81 -2.85
C LYS A 149 -2.24 30.18 -3.37
N ASP A 150 -1.63 31.00 -2.53
CA ASP A 150 -1.03 32.28 -2.95
C ASP A 150 0.02 32.11 -4.08
N LEU A 151 0.77 31.01 -4.08
CA LEU A 151 1.76 30.70 -5.10
C LEU A 151 1.11 30.18 -6.39
N LEU A 152 0.09 29.33 -6.25
CA LEU A 152 -0.61 28.63 -7.33
C LEU A 152 -1.64 29.52 -8.06
N ASP A 153 -2.36 30.38 -7.34
CA ASP A 153 -3.28 31.37 -7.93
C ASP A 153 -2.50 32.36 -8.82
N GLY A 154 -1.26 32.66 -8.44
CA GLY A 154 -0.33 33.47 -9.22
C GLY A 154 0.39 32.72 -10.35
N ARG A 155 0.01 31.48 -10.73
CA ARG A 155 0.86 30.58 -11.54
C ARG A 155 1.48 31.18 -12.81
N ASN A 156 0.70 31.92 -13.60
CA ASN A 156 1.18 32.59 -14.83
C ASN A 156 2.22 33.68 -14.55
N SER A 157 2.29 34.13 -13.29
CA SER A 157 3.21 35.12 -12.76
C SER A 157 4.16 34.52 -11.72
N SER A 158 4.18 33.21 -11.49
CA SER A 158 5.04 32.60 -10.47
C SER A 158 5.99 31.57 -11.07
N PHE A 159 5.59 30.86 -12.13
CA PHE A 159 6.35 29.74 -12.68
C PHE A 159 6.92 30.05 -14.06
N GLY A 160 8.04 29.40 -14.39
CA GLY A 160 8.61 29.44 -15.73
C GLY A 160 7.76 28.68 -16.74
N PRO A 161 7.81 29.05 -18.03
CA PRO A 161 7.04 28.39 -19.09
C PRO A 161 7.23 26.86 -19.09
N GLY A 162 6.12 26.14 -19.26
CA GLY A 162 6.05 24.69 -19.33
C GLY A 162 6.14 23.99 -17.97
N SER A 163 6.16 24.72 -16.85
CA SER A 163 6.11 24.13 -15.51
C SER A 163 4.77 23.43 -15.26
N LYS A 164 4.78 22.34 -14.49
CA LYS A 164 3.55 21.60 -14.18
C LYS A 164 3.48 21.28 -12.69
N VAL A 165 2.27 21.29 -12.13
CA VAL A 165 2.01 20.95 -10.74
C VAL A 165 0.97 19.82 -10.71
N LEU A 166 1.23 18.81 -9.89
CA LEU A 166 0.33 17.69 -9.64
C LEU A 166 -0.02 17.67 -8.15
N ILE A 167 -1.30 17.65 -7.84
CA ILE A 167 -1.79 17.66 -6.45
C ILE A 167 -2.62 16.41 -6.23
N THR A 168 -2.37 15.63 -5.18
CA THR A 168 -3.23 14.51 -4.81
C THR A 168 -4.03 14.85 -3.55
N SER A 169 -5.31 14.48 -3.52
CA SER A 169 -6.19 14.68 -2.37
C SER A 169 -7.26 13.60 -2.27
N ARG A 170 -7.81 13.35 -1.08
CA ARG A 170 -9.04 12.55 -0.93
C ARG A 170 -10.28 13.39 -1.12
N ASP A 171 -10.17 14.70 -0.94
CA ASP A 171 -11.27 15.65 -0.95
C ASP A 171 -11.20 16.55 -2.18
N LYS A 172 -12.19 16.41 -3.07
CA LYS A 172 -12.33 17.24 -4.27
C LYS A 172 -12.43 18.73 -3.92
N GLN A 173 -13.00 19.08 -2.77
CA GLN A 173 -13.20 20.48 -2.38
C GLN A 173 -11.88 21.21 -2.16
N VAL A 174 -10.85 20.52 -1.67
CA VAL A 174 -9.50 21.08 -1.47
C VAL A 174 -8.86 21.53 -2.79
N LEU A 175 -9.21 20.86 -3.89
CA LEU A 175 -8.70 21.16 -5.22
C LEU A 175 -9.48 22.28 -5.91
N SER A 176 -10.69 22.59 -5.43
CA SER A 176 -11.57 23.57 -6.07
C SER A 176 -10.94 24.96 -6.12
N ASN A 177 -11.04 25.63 -7.27
CA ASN A 177 -10.49 26.96 -7.54
C ASN A 177 -8.96 27.08 -7.57
N VAL A 178 -8.20 26.00 -7.37
CA VAL A 178 -6.73 26.02 -7.40
C VAL A 178 -6.16 25.29 -8.62
N VAL A 179 -6.82 24.23 -9.06
CA VAL A 179 -6.38 23.41 -10.20
C VAL A 179 -7.07 23.81 -11.50
N ASP A 180 -6.38 23.64 -12.62
CA ASP A 180 -6.94 23.84 -13.96
C ASP A 180 -7.88 22.71 -14.34
N GLU A 181 -7.52 21.47 -14.01
CA GLU A 181 -8.29 20.26 -14.32
C GLU A 181 -8.21 19.26 -13.16
N THR A 182 -9.25 18.42 -13.05
CA THR A 182 -9.30 17.34 -12.05
C THR A 182 -9.45 15.97 -12.69
N TYR A 183 -8.79 14.97 -12.10
CA TYR A 183 -8.92 13.57 -12.45
C TYR A 183 -9.39 12.76 -11.24
N GLU A 184 -10.57 12.17 -11.32
CA GLU A 184 -11.06 11.21 -10.33
C GLU A 184 -10.50 9.82 -10.64
N VAL A 185 -9.85 9.21 -9.65
CA VAL A 185 -9.25 7.88 -9.83
C VAL A 185 -10.34 6.82 -9.72
N GLU A 186 -10.66 6.21 -10.86
CA GLU A 186 -11.54 5.05 -10.95
C GLU A 186 -10.89 3.80 -10.32
N GLY A 187 -11.69 3.00 -9.61
CA GLY A 187 -11.27 1.69 -9.11
C GLY A 187 -10.94 0.72 -10.25
N LEU A 188 -10.10 -0.29 -9.95
CA LEU A 188 -9.74 -1.32 -10.92
C LEU A 188 -10.99 -2.11 -11.32
N ASN A 189 -11.09 -2.46 -12.62
CA ASN A 189 -12.10 -3.44 -13.04
C ASN A 189 -11.69 -4.85 -12.58
N ASP A 190 -12.61 -5.82 -12.70
CA ASP A 190 -12.37 -7.19 -12.21
C ASP A 190 -11.13 -7.84 -12.84
N GLU A 191 -10.87 -7.59 -14.12
CA GLU A 191 -9.70 -8.13 -14.82
C GLU A 191 -8.39 -7.48 -14.34
N GLU A 192 -8.36 -6.15 -14.24
CA GLU A 192 -7.22 -5.38 -13.73
C GLU A 192 -6.90 -5.76 -12.28
N ALA A 193 -7.92 -5.86 -11.43
CA ALA A 193 -7.81 -6.27 -10.04
C ALA A 193 -7.27 -7.69 -9.93
N LEU A 194 -7.75 -8.61 -10.77
CA LEU A 194 -7.28 -9.99 -10.81
C LEU A 194 -5.82 -10.08 -11.29
N GLN A 195 -5.42 -9.29 -12.28
CA GLN A 195 -4.04 -9.24 -12.76
C GLN A 195 -3.09 -8.69 -11.68
N LEU A 196 -3.49 -7.60 -11.02
CA LEU A 196 -2.73 -7.04 -9.90
C LEU A 196 -2.62 -8.04 -8.75
N PHE A 197 -3.72 -8.72 -8.42
CA PHE A 197 -3.73 -9.78 -7.41
C PHE A 197 -2.78 -10.92 -7.80
N SER A 198 -2.86 -11.40 -9.04
CA SER A 198 -2.02 -12.47 -9.58
C SER A 198 -0.54 -12.11 -9.48
N SER A 199 -0.17 -10.88 -9.85
CA SER A 199 1.22 -10.43 -9.81
C SER A 199 1.77 -10.37 -8.39
N LYS A 200 0.97 -9.88 -7.44
CA LYS A 200 1.33 -9.80 -6.02
C LYS A 200 1.42 -11.17 -5.37
N ALA A 201 0.44 -12.04 -5.59
CA ALA A 201 0.39 -13.39 -5.02
C ALA A 201 1.55 -14.27 -5.52
N LEU A 202 1.98 -14.09 -6.78
CA LEU A 202 2.99 -14.92 -7.43
C LEU A 202 4.38 -14.29 -7.51
N LYS A 203 4.62 -13.15 -6.85
CA LYS A 203 5.90 -12.41 -6.90
C LYS A 203 6.42 -12.22 -8.33
N ASN A 204 5.53 -11.87 -9.27
CA ASN A 204 5.84 -11.70 -10.70
C ASN A 204 6.31 -12.96 -11.46
N CYS A 205 6.03 -14.17 -10.97
CA CYS A 205 6.21 -15.40 -11.76
C CYS A 205 5.09 -15.59 -12.79
N ILE A 206 5.39 -16.22 -13.92
CA ILE A 206 4.38 -16.64 -14.91
C ILE A 206 3.53 -17.75 -14.29
N PRO A 207 2.21 -17.55 -14.09
CA PRO A 207 1.36 -18.60 -13.53
C PRO A 207 1.12 -19.73 -14.53
N THR A 208 1.00 -20.95 -14.02
CA THR A 208 0.41 -22.06 -14.80
C THR A 208 -1.10 -21.87 -14.98
N ILE A 209 -1.70 -22.50 -16.01
CA ILE A 209 -3.16 -22.44 -16.27
C ILE A 209 -3.99 -22.77 -15.02
N HIS A 210 -3.57 -23.79 -14.26
CA HIS A 210 -4.23 -24.18 -13.01
C HIS A 210 -4.13 -23.10 -11.92
N GLN A 211 -2.99 -22.41 -11.82
CA GLN A 211 -2.83 -21.31 -10.86
C GLN A 211 -3.66 -20.08 -11.27
N MET A 212 -3.74 -19.75 -12.57
CA MET A 212 -4.58 -18.64 -13.04
C MET A 212 -6.05 -18.90 -12.71
N HIS A 213 -6.55 -20.11 -12.96
CA HIS A 213 -7.92 -20.47 -12.65
C HIS A 213 -8.22 -20.40 -11.15
N LEU A 214 -7.30 -20.90 -10.30
CA LEU A 214 -7.45 -20.83 -8.85
C LEU A 214 -7.45 -19.37 -8.37
N ILE A 215 -6.54 -18.55 -8.90
CA ILE A 215 -6.43 -17.13 -8.58
C ILE A 215 -7.69 -16.36 -9.00
N GLU A 216 -8.24 -16.63 -10.19
CA GLU A 216 -9.52 -16.06 -10.64
C GLU A 216 -10.64 -16.38 -9.66
N GLN A 217 -10.74 -17.64 -9.24
CA GLN A 217 -11.78 -18.05 -8.29
C GLN A 217 -11.57 -17.43 -6.90
N ILE A 218 -10.33 -17.22 -6.45
CA ILE A 218 -10.02 -16.53 -5.19
C ILE A 218 -10.37 -15.04 -5.28
N GLY A 219 -9.86 -14.34 -6.31
CA GLY A 219 -10.06 -12.90 -6.49
C GLY A 219 -11.52 -12.50 -6.68
N THR A 220 -12.33 -13.38 -7.28
CA THR A 220 -13.79 -13.19 -7.43
C THR A 220 -14.62 -13.63 -6.21
N GLN A 221 -13.97 -14.04 -5.10
CA GLN A 221 -14.63 -14.62 -3.92
C GLN A 221 -15.53 -15.83 -4.24
N LYS A 222 -15.30 -16.51 -5.36
CA LYS A 222 -16.06 -17.70 -5.77
C LYS A 222 -15.70 -18.91 -4.91
N ILE A 223 -14.45 -19.02 -4.45
CA ILE A 223 -14.05 -20.08 -3.53
C ILE A 223 -14.64 -19.81 -2.15
N LYS A 224 -15.73 -20.51 -1.85
CA LYS A 224 -16.37 -20.52 -0.53
C LYS A 224 -15.94 -21.70 0.33
N GLY A 225 -15.32 -22.73 -0.26
CA GLY A 225 -14.92 -23.93 0.45
C GLY A 225 -13.62 -24.54 -0.09
N ILE A 226 -12.76 -24.98 0.81
CA ILE A 226 -11.59 -25.80 0.54
C ILE A 226 -11.74 -27.05 1.40
N SER A 227 -11.83 -28.22 0.77
CA SER A 227 -11.75 -29.51 1.46
C SER A 227 -10.63 -30.33 0.84
N LEU A 228 -9.71 -30.78 1.67
CA LEU A 228 -8.54 -31.52 1.27
C LEU A 228 -8.36 -32.72 2.19
N ASP A 229 -8.65 -33.90 1.65
CA ASP A 229 -8.35 -35.17 2.29
C ASP A 229 -6.86 -35.48 2.11
N THR A 230 -6.10 -35.13 3.12
CA THR A 230 -4.64 -35.25 3.15
C THR A 230 -4.18 -36.68 3.40
N SER A 231 -5.07 -37.62 3.74
CA SER A 231 -4.76 -39.05 3.74
C SER A 231 -4.38 -39.55 2.34
N LYS A 232 -5.01 -38.97 1.31
CA LYS A 232 -4.80 -39.29 -0.11
C LYS A 232 -3.52 -38.68 -0.70
N LEU A 233 -2.82 -37.83 0.05
CA LEU A 233 -1.59 -37.21 -0.42
C LEU A 233 -0.36 -38.07 -0.09
N SER A 234 0.51 -38.26 -1.07
CA SER A 234 1.80 -38.93 -0.92
C SER A 234 2.90 -38.03 -0.34
N ARG A 235 2.65 -36.72 -0.25
CA ARG A 235 3.60 -35.70 0.23
C ARG A 235 3.01 -34.88 1.37
N HIS A 236 3.89 -34.33 2.20
CA HIS A 236 3.51 -33.37 3.23
C HIS A 236 3.11 -32.03 2.60
N ILE A 237 2.22 -31.31 3.28
CA ILE A 237 1.80 -29.95 2.91
C ILE A 237 2.62 -28.96 3.70
N HIS A 238 3.19 -27.98 3.01
CA HIS A 238 3.86 -26.85 3.62
C HIS A 238 3.05 -25.58 3.35
N LEU A 239 2.36 -25.06 4.36
CA LEU A 239 1.65 -23.78 4.25
C LEU A 239 2.57 -22.64 4.67
N LYS A 240 2.40 -21.47 4.05
CA LYS A 240 3.02 -20.22 4.49
C LYS A 240 2.18 -19.58 5.60
N SER A 241 2.76 -18.64 6.35
CA SER A 241 2.04 -17.95 7.43
C SER A 241 0.85 -17.14 6.93
N ASP A 242 0.90 -16.67 5.69
CA ASP A 242 -0.09 -15.84 5.01
C ASP A 242 -0.96 -16.62 4.00
N ALA A 243 -0.96 -17.96 4.05
CA ALA A 243 -1.59 -18.81 3.02
C ALA A 243 -3.07 -18.49 2.75
N PHE A 244 -3.79 -17.98 3.74
CA PHE A 244 -5.22 -17.63 3.64
C PHE A 244 -5.51 -16.12 3.69
N ALA A 245 -4.47 -15.27 3.68
CA ALA A 245 -4.57 -13.81 3.88
C ALA A 245 -5.51 -13.09 2.91
N MET A 246 -5.77 -13.68 1.74
CA MET A 246 -6.57 -13.06 0.69
C MET A 246 -7.83 -13.85 0.34
N MET A 247 -8.24 -14.79 1.19
CA MET A 247 -9.41 -15.65 0.99
C MET A 247 -10.59 -15.21 1.88
N ASP A 248 -10.90 -13.91 1.91
CA ASP A 248 -11.94 -13.35 2.81
C ASP A 248 -13.36 -13.85 2.52
N GLY A 249 -13.59 -14.43 1.34
CA GLY A 249 -14.85 -15.08 0.96
C GLY A 249 -14.98 -16.53 1.43
N LEU A 250 -13.92 -17.11 2.01
CA LEU A 250 -13.88 -18.51 2.40
C LEU A 250 -14.78 -18.75 3.61
N ARG A 251 -15.65 -19.76 3.50
CA ARG A 251 -16.63 -20.17 4.51
C ARG A 251 -16.38 -21.58 5.04
N PHE A 252 -15.79 -22.46 4.26
CA PHE A 252 -15.49 -23.83 4.63
C PHE A 252 -14.00 -24.11 4.44
N LEU A 253 -13.32 -24.54 5.50
CA LEU A 253 -11.92 -24.97 5.44
C LEU A 253 -11.80 -26.31 6.13
N ASP A 254 -11.45 -27.34 5.37
CA ASP A 254 -11.39 -28.71 5.83
C ASP A 254 -10.10 -29.38 5.37
N PHE A 255 -9.24 -29.67 6.34
CA PHE A 255 -8.04 -30.48 6.22
C PHE A 255 -8.19 -31.70 7.11
N SER A 256 -9.08 -32.60 6.71
CA SER A 256 -9.25 -33.90 7.34
C SER A 256 -8.02 -34.79 7.06
N CYS A 257 -7.27 -35.17 8.10
CA CYS A 257 -6.05 -35.99 7.97
C CYS A 257 -5.82 -36.99 9.11
N GLN A 258 -4.85 -37.88 8.86
CA GLN A 258 -3.90 -38.41 9.84
C GLN A 258 -2.96 -37.31 10.39
N GLU A 259 -2.51 -37.47 11.62
CA GLU A 259 -1.58 -36.53 12.27
C GLU A 259 -0.26 -36.35 11.46
N ASP A 260 0.39 -35.18 11.60
CA ASP A 260 1.75 -34.87 11.10
C ASP A 260 2.01 -34.68 9.59
N LYS A 261 0.99 -34.61 8.73
CA LYS A 261 1.19 -34.26 7.29
C LYS A 261 1.23 -32.76 6.97
N MET A 262 0.79 -31.89 7.89
CA MET A 262 0.78 -30.44 7.71
C MET A 262 1.96 -29.79 8.43
N HIS A 263 2.73 -28.98 7.70
CA HIS A 263 3.82 -28.18 8.24
C HIS A 263 3.54 -26.69 8.07
N LEU A 264 3.81 -25.93 9.13
CA LEU A 264 3.75 -24.48 9.17
C LEU A 264 5.15 -23.90 9.40
N PRO A 265 5.40 -22.62 9.04
CA PRO A 265 6.60 -21.93 9.47
C PRO A 265 6.65 -21.86 11.01
N PRO A 266 7.82 -21.59 11.61
CA PRO A 266 7.96 -21.46 13.06
C PRO A 266 7.04 -20.40 13.69
N THR A 267 6.62 -19.41 12.91
CA THR A 267 5.66 -18.36 13.30
C THR A 267 4.21 -18.84 13.33
N GLY A 268 3.89 -20.00 12.75
CA GLY A 268 2.53 -20.50 12.58
C GLY A 268 1.78 -19.77 11.44
N LEU A 269 0.45 -19.80 11.50
CA LEU A 269 -0.40 -18.98 10.64
C LEU A 269 -0.59 -17.58 11.25
N GLU A 270 -0.39 -16.54 10.44
CA GLU A 270 -0.64 -15.15 10.81
C GLU A 270 -2.09 -14.74 10.56
N TYR A 271 -2.77 -15.39 9.60
CA TYR A 271 -4.13 -15.05 9.21
C TYR A 271 -5.00 -16.28 8.93
N LEU A 272 -6.26 -16.21 9.37
CA LEU A 272 -7.36 -17.07 8.93
C LEU A 272 -8.58 -16.19 8.57
N PRO A 273 -9.37 -16.55 7.54
CA PRO A 273 -10.51 -15.75 7.12
C PRO A 273 -11.61 -15.67 8.18
N ASN A 274 -12.07 -14.47 8.52
CA ASN A 274 -13.05 -14.25 9.59
C ASN A 274 -14.50 -14.62 9.22
N LYS A 275 -14.77 -14.95 7.94
CA LYS A 275 -16.10 -15.38 7.46
C LYS A 275 -16.28 -16.91 7.45
N LEU A 276 -15.33 -17.65 8.05
CA LEU A 276 -15.41 -19.09 8.19
C LEU A 276 -16.63 -19.48 9.03
N ILE A 277 -17.40 -20.41 8.47
CA ILE A 277 -18.53 -21.09 9.10
C ILE A 277 -18.07 -22.47 9.61
N TYR A 278 -17.17 -23.11 8.89
CA TYR A 278 -16.63 -24.43 9.20
C TYR A 278 -15.11 -24.41 9.15
N LEU A 279 -14.47 -24.86 10.23
CA LEU A 279 -13.01 -24.97 10.32
C LEU A 279 -12.61 -26.33 10.88
N LYS A 280 -12.03 -27.17 10.02
CA LYS A 280 -11.45 -28.46 10.38
C LYS A 280 -9.98 -28.51 9.99
N LEU A 281 -9.10 -28.59 10.97
CA LEU A 281 -7.64 -28.71 10.78
C LEU A 281 -7.10 -29.80 11.71
N HIS A 282 -7.23 -31.07 11.31
CA HIS A 282 -6.70 -32.18 12.10
C HIS A 282 -5.18 -32.07 12.25
N GLY A 283 -4.67 -32.32 13.45
CA GLY A 283 -3.23 -32.32 13.70
C GLY A 283 -2.58 -30.95 13.50
N PHE A 284 -3.30 -29.85 13.75
CA PHE A 284 -2.80 -28.50 13.54
C PHE A 284 -1.50 -28.27 14.33
N PRO A 285 -0.39 -27.90 13.67
CA PRO A 285 0.94 -27.97 14.28
C PRO A 285 1.32 -26.75 15.13
N SER A 286 0.51 -25.68 15.11
CA SER A 286 0.78 -24.45 15.88
C SER A 286 0.25 -24.52 17.31
N LYS A 287 0.85 -23.72 18.20
CA LYS A 287 0.47 -23.63 19.62
C LYS A 287 -0.86 -22.91 19.87
N SER A 288 -1.32 -22.11 18.91
CA SER A 288 -2.62 -21.43 18.93
C SER A 288 -3.06 -21.05 17.52
N LEU A 289 -4.36 -20.74 17.36
CA LEU A 289 -4.89 -20.07 16.18
C LEU A 289 -4.36 -18.63 16.07
N PRO A 290 -4.45 -17.99 14.89
CA PRO A 290 -4.02 -16.60 14.70
C PRO A 290 -4.73 -15.64 15.68
N PRO A 291 -4.00 -14.66 16.26
CA PRO A 291 -4.53 -13.82 17.33
C PRO A 291 -5.73 -12.95 16.91
N PHE A 292 -5.76 -12.54 15.64
CA PHE A 292 -6.81 -11.68 15.07
C PHE A 292 -7.98 -12.44 14.45
N PHE A 293 -7.98 -13.77 14.51
CA PHE A 293 -9.10 -14.57 14.01
C PHE A 293 -10.38 -14.27 14.82
N ASN A 294 -11.48 -14.00 14.12
CA ASN A 294 -12.81 -13.80 14.67
C ASN A 294 -13.67 -15.04 14.39
N ALA A 295 -14.29 -15.58 15.45
CA ALA A 295 -15.12 -16.77 15.41
C ALA A 295 -16.63 -16.46 15.36
N GLU A 296 -17.02 -15.19 15.17
CA GLU A 296 -18.41 -14.73 15.17
C GLU A 296 -19.32 -15.56 14.23
N HIS A 297 -18.84 -15.94 13.05
CA HIS A 297 -19.61 -16.71 12.07
C HIS A 297 -19.40 -18.23 12.15
N LEU A 298 -18.50 -18.68 13.02
CA LEU A 298 -18.07 -20.07 13.11
C LEU A 298 -19.17 -20.91 13.77
N VAL A 299 -19.58 -21.98 13.12
CA VAL A 299 -20.58 -22.94 13.62
C VAL A 299 -19.91 -24.21 14.12
N GLU A 300 -18.88 -24.68 13.41
CA GLU A 300 -18.14 -25.89 13.76
C GLU A 300 -16.63 -25.66 13.73
N LEU A 301 -15.96 -26.12 14.80
CA LEU A 301 -14.52 -26.07 14.97
C LEU A 301 -13.98 -27.45 15.33
N ASP A 302 -13.24 -28.07 14.42
CA ASP A 302 -12.56 -29.34 14.64
C ASP A 302 -11.05 -29.16 14.52
N LEU A 303 -10.36 -29.26 15.66
CA LEU A 303 -8.90 -29.25 15.75
C LEU A 303 -8.41 -30.53 16.44
N CYS A 304 -9.08 -31.67 16.24
CA CYS A 304 -8.67 -32.95 16.82
C CYS A 304 -7.19 -33.26 16.53
N GLY A 305 -6.48 -33.79 17.53
CA GLY A 305 -5.07 -34.21 17.39
C GLY A 305 -4.06 -33.06 17.35
N SER A 306 -4.49 -31.82 17.58
CA SER A 306 -3.63 -30.65 17.36
C SER A 306 -2.61 -30.41 18.47
N LYS A 307 -1.51 -29.74 18.12
CA LYS A 307 -0.41 -29.38 19.05
C LYS A 307 -0.67 -28.07 19.80
N LEU A 308 -1.95 -27.75 19.99
CA LEU A 308 -2.40 -26.53 20.64
C LEU A 308 -2.00 -26.53 22.11
N VAL A 309 -1.48 -25.39 22.57
CA VAL A 309 -1.29 -25.11 24.00
C VAL A 309 -2.48 -24.30 24.54
N LYS A 310 -3.03 -23.43 23.69
CA LYS A 310 -4.22 -22.60 23.91
C LYS A 310 -4.94 -22.43 22.56
N LEU A 311 -6.26 -22.25 22.57
CA LEU A 311 -7.00 -22.07 21.32
C LEU A 311 -6.77 -20.68 20.70
N TRP A 312 -7.09 -19.62 21.43
CA TRP A 312 -6.85 -18.21 21.08
C TRP A 312 -6.63 -17.35 22.33
N THR A 313 -6.24 -16.09 22.14
CA THR A 313 -6.07 -15.11 23.22
C THR A 313 -7.23 -14.14 23.30
N GLY A 314 -7.64 -13.79 24.53
CA GLY A 314 -8.76 -12.88 24.78
C GLY A 314 -10.12 -13.57 24.64
N VAL A 315 -11.18 -12.77 24.86
CA VAL A 315 -12.56 -13.19 24.64
C VAL A 315 -12.87 -13.06 23.15
N LYS A 316 -13.52 -14.07 22.58
CA LYS A 316 -13.97 -14.08 21.19
C LYS A 316 -15.49 -14.20 21.16
N ASP A 317 -16.12 -13.55 20.19
CA ASP A 317 -17.53 -13.81 19.91
C ASP A 317 -17.65 -15.21 19.29
N VAL A 318 -18.40 -16.08 19.96
CA VAL A 318 -18.65 -17.47 19.58
C VAL A 318 -20.15 -17.77 19.60
N GLY A 319 -21.01 -16.76 19.46
CA GLY A 319 -22.47 -16.91 19.55
C GLY A 319 -23.09 -17.91 18.56
N ASN A 320 -22.44 -18.11 17.42
CA ASN A 320 -22.87 -19.07 16.40
C ASN A 320 -22.23 -20.46 16.54
N LEU A 321 -21.24 -20.63 17.42
CA LEU A 321 -20.55 -21.89 17.61
C LEU A 321 -21.53 -22.91 18.20
N ARG A 322 -21.58 -24.11 17.60
CA ARG A 322 -22.44 -25.22 18.01
C ARG A 322 -21.63 -26.46 18.36
N GLU A 323 -20.52 -26.66 17.65
CA GLU A 323 -19.68 -27.83 17.83
C GLU A 323 -18.20 -27.44 17.94
N ILE A 324 -17.52 -28.05 18.91
CA ILE A 324 -16.10 -27.88 19.12
C ILE A 324 -15.46 -29.24 19.45
N ASP A 325 -14.55 -29.69 18.58
CA ASP A 325 -13.74 -30.87 18.80
C ASP A 325 -12.27 -30.47 19.02
N LEU A 326 -11.81 -30.64 20.27
CA LEU A 326 -10.41 -30.50 20.68
C LEU A 326 -9.87 -31.82 21.24
N SER A 327 -10.48 -32.95 20.87
CA SER A 327 -10.04 -34.27 21.31
C SER A 327 -8.60 -34.54 20.88
N ASN A 328 -7.91 -35.37 21.66
CA ASN A 328 -6.53 -35.76 21.39
C ASN A 328 -5.53 -34.58 21.25
N CYS A 329 -5.77 -33.44 21.90
CA CYS A 329 -4.82 -32.32 21.97
C CYS A 329 -3.92 -32.45 23.22
N PRO A 330 -2.75 -33.13 23.17
CA PRO A 330 -2.00 -33.52 24.37
C PRO A 330 -1.38 -32.35 25.14
N TYR A 331 -1.23 -31.18 24.50
CA TYR A 331 -0.59 -30.00 25.08
C TYR A 331 -1.58 -28.92 25.52
N LEU A 332 -2.89 -29.15 25.35
CA LEU A 332 -3.89 -28.13 25.62
C LEU A 332 -4.00 -27.91 27.14
N THR A 333 -3.59 -26.71 27.59
CA THR A 333 -3.51 -26.39 29.02
C THR A 333 -4.74 -25.67 29.55
N LYS A 334 -5.52 -25.04 28.68
CA LYS A 334 -6.72 -24.25 29.03
C LYS A 334 -7.77 -24.38 27.93
N LEU A 335 -9.02 -24.55 28.34
CA LEU A 335 -10.16 -24.47 27.43
C LEU A 335 -10.47 -23.00 27.07
N PRO A 336 -11.03 -22.76 25.88
CA PRO A 336 -11.48 -21.42 25.50
C PRO A 336 -12.62 -20.94 26.40
N ASP A 337 -12.74 -19.62 26.57
CA ASP A 337 -13.93 -19.02 27.14
C ASP A 337 -15.08 -19.13 26.13
N LEU A 338 -16.12 -19.88 26.50
CA LEU A 338 -17.32 -20.12 25.69
C LEU A 338 -18.56 -19.45 26.29
N SER A 339 -18.40 -18.47 27.18
CA SER A 339 -19.52 -17.78 27.85
C SER A 339 -20.50 -17.09 26.88
N MET A 340 -20.03 -16.69 25.70
CA MET A 340 -20.83 -16.07 24.64
C MET A 340 -21.48 -17.11 23.71
N ALA A 341 -21.21 -18.41 23.88
CA ALA A 341 -21.80 -19.44 23.02
C ALA A 341 -23.27 -19.63 23.38
N ASN A 342 -24.15 -19.56 22.38
CA ASN A 342 -25.56 -19.84 22.59
C ASN A 342 -25.73 -21.35 22.77
N SER A 343 -26.20 -21.79 23.94
CA SER A 343 -26.67 -23.16 24.15
C SER A 343 -27.83 -23.42 23.19
N GLY A 344 -27.61 -24.23 22.16
CA GLY A 344 -28.67 -24.61 21.24
C GLY A 344 -29.83 -25.26 21.99
N ASN A 345 -31.05 -24.78 21.72
CA ASN A 345 -32.28 -25.54 21.99
C ASN A 345 -32.51 -26.57 20.89
#